data_AF-A0A3E1EHF2-F1
#
_entry.id   AF-A0A3E1EHF2-F1
#
_cell.length_a   1.000
_cell.length_b   1.000
_cell.length_c   1.000
_cell.angle_alpha   90.00
_cell.angle_beta   90.00
_cell.angle_gamma   90.00
#
_symmetry.space_group_name_H-M   'P 1'
#
loop_
_entity.id
_entity.type
_entity.pdbx_description
1 polymer ?
#
loop_
_entity_poly.entity_id
_entity_poly.type
_entity_poly.pdbx_seq_one_letter_code
_entity_poly.pdbx_strand_id
1 'polypeptide(L)'
;MDYHFLAREDFEGRISRGEFLEHALVHQKHYYGTLKSEVLDHLRNGRDVVMDLDVQGAAQLRASGDEEIRCSLVDVFILPGSLEELEVRIRGRGAMAEEEIQRRLRNAEGEMAHWPDYVYTLVTGDREEDFVRFKAILEAERMRSSRLRGSR
;
A
#
# COMPACT_ATOMS: atom_id res chain seq x y z
N MET A 1 -7.76 -12.96 -12.50
CA MET A 1 -7.00 -14.00 -11.78
C MET A 1 -6.62 -13.35 -10.47
N ASP A 2 -7.06 -13.88 -9.34
CA ASP A 2 -6.96 -13.13 -8.08
C ASP A 2 -5.65 -13.39 -7.34
N TYR A 3 -4.97 -14.53 -7.56
CA TYR A 3 -3.69 -14.87 -6.93
C TYR A 3 -2.83 -15.83 -7.77
N HIS A 4 -1.50 -15.73 -7.63
CA HIS A 4 -0.55 -16.77 -8.05
C HIS A 4 -0.17 -17.62 -6.83
N PHE A 5 -0.66 -18.86 -6.79
CA PHE A 5 -0.34 -19.79 -5.70
C PHE A 5 1.01 -20.45 -5.94
N LEU A 6 1.94 -20.27 -5.00
CA LEU A 6 3.29 -20.84 -5.02
C LEU A 6 3.47 -21.80 -3.85
N ALA A 7 4.33 -22.81 -4.02
CA ALA A 7 4.84 -23.56 -2.88
C ALA A 7 5.65 -22.63 -1.97
N ARG A 8 5.74 -22.98 -0.68
CA ARG A 8 6.44 -22.15 0.31
C ARG A 8 7.91 -21.98 -0.06
N GLU A 9 8.56 -23.06 -0.45
CA GLU A 9 9.97 -23.12 -0.82
C GLU A 9 10.25 -22.24 -2.04
N ASP A 10 9.33 -22.23 -3.01
CA ASP A 10 9.41 -21.37 -4.18
C ASP A 10 9.26 -19.90 -3.80
N PHE A 11 8.31 -19.57 -2.91
CA PHE A 11 8.12 -18.21 -2.42
C PHE A 11 9.36 -17.70 -1.70
N GLU A 12 9.91 -18.47 -0.75
CA GLU A 12 11.14 -18.14 -0.03
C GLU A 12 12.34 -18.01 -0.98
N GLY A 13 12.43 -18.89 -1.98
CA GLY A 13 13.41 -18.77 -3.05
C GLY A 13 13.29 -17.46 -3.82
N ARG A 14 12.07 -17.01 -4.14
CA ARG A 14 11.82 -15.73 -4.82
C ARG A 14 12.14 -14.52 -3.95
N ILE A 15 11.89 -14.58 -2.63
CA ILE A 15 12.34 -13.56 -1.69
C ILE A 15 13.86 -13.39 -1.79
N SER A 16 14.61 -14.51 -1.72
CA SER A 16 16.08 -14.46 -1.75
C SER A 16 16.65 -13.88 -3.04
N ARG A 17 15.89 -13.95 -4.14
CA ARG A 17 16.25 -13.38 -5.45
C ARG A 17 15.76 -11.94 -5.66
N GLY A 18 15.05 -11.36 -4.69
CA GLY A 18 14.55 -9.99 -4.79
C GLY A 18 13.44 -9.80 -5.84
N GLU A 19 12.65 -10.86 -6.09
CA GLU A 19 11.56 -10.86 -7.08
C GLU A 19 10.27 -10.18 -6.58
N PHE A 20 10.16 -9.90 -5.29
CA PHE A 20 9.02 -9.21 -4.69
C PHE A 20 9.33 -7.73 -4.43
N LEU A 21 8.33 -6.87 -4.62
CA LEU A 21 8.38 -5.47 -4.16
C LEU A 21 8.08 -5.37 -2.67
N GLU A 22 7.10 -6.14 -2.23
CA GLU A 22 6.78 -6.34 -0.84
C GLU A 22 6.37 -7.79 -0.62
N HIS A 23 6.57 -8.24 0.60
CA HIS A 23 6.05 -9.51 1.07
C HIS A 23 5.83 -9.47 2.58
N ALA A 24 4.91 -10.29 3.06
CA ALA A 24 4.61 -10.48 4.46
C ALA A 24 4.21 -11.93 4.76
N LEU A 25 4.54 -12.39 5.97
CA LEU A 25 4.05 -13.66 6.51
C LEU A 25 2.83 -13.37 7.40
N VAL A 26 1.64 -13.59 6.87
CA VAL A 26 0.39 -13.30 7.56
C VAL A 26 0.02 -14.46 8.48
N HIS A 27 -0.26 -14.13 9.75
CA HIS A 27 -0.62 -15.09 10.81
C HIS A 27 0.34 -16.29 10.95
N GLN A 28 1.63 -16.09 10.62
CA GLN A 28 2.66 -17.14 10.62
C GLN A 28 2.35 -18.34 9.71
N LYS A 29 1.35 -18.23 8.83
CA LYS A 29 0.79 -19.37 8.09
C LYS A 29 0.94 -19.23 6.58
N HIS A 30 0.66 -18.05 6.04
CA HIS A 30 0.61 -17.84 4.60
C HIS A 30 1.45 -16.62 4.21
N TYR A 31 2.29 -16.80 3.19
CA TYR A 31 3.01 -15.71 2.57
C TYR A 31 2.13 -15.00 1.56
N TYR A 32 2.22 -13.69 1.56
CA TYR A 32 1.65 -12.81 0.55
C TYR A 32 2.77 -11.89 0.06
N GLY A 33 2.69 -11.48 -1.19
CA GLY A 33 3.62 -10.51 -1.74
C GLY A 33 3.30 -10.16 -3.17
N THR A 34 3.76 -8.99 -3.57
CA THR A 34 3.56 -8.44 -4.91
C THR A 34 4.80 -8.67 -5.76
N LEU A 35 4.66 -9.43 -6.85
CA LEU A 35 5.75 -9.67 -7.79
C LEU A 35 6.15 -8.37 -8.50
N LYS A 36 7.45 -8.10 -8.53
CA LYS A 36 8.03 -6.95 -9.23
C LYS A 36 7.73 -6.96 -10.72
N SER A 37 7.81 -8.14 -11.34
CA SER A 37 7.53 -8.30 -12.78
C SER A 37 6.14 -7.83 -13.15
N GLU A 38 5.11 -8.22 -12.38
CA GLU A 38 3.72 -7.85 -12.66
C GLU A 38 3.53 -6.33 -12.61
N VAL A 39 4.06 -5.68 -11.57
CA VAL A 39 3.94 -4.22 -11.42
C VAL A 39 4.69 -3.48 -12.52
N LEU A 40 5.93 -3.89 -12.82
CA LEU A 40 6.70 -3.28 -13.90
C LEU A 40 6.03 -3.44 -15.26
N ASP A 41 5.44 -4.61 -15.54
CA ASP A 41 4.73 -4.84 -16.79
C ASP A 41 3.50 -3.93 -16.90
N HIS A 42 2.77 -3.68 -15.82
CA HIS A 42 1.68 -2.71 -15.83
C HIS A 42 2.18 -1.28 -16.08
N LEU A 43 3.22 -0.85 -15.36
CA LEU A 43 3.80 0.49 -15.49
C LEU A 43 4.35 0.75 -16.90
N ARG A 44 5.08 -0.21 -17.47
CA ARG A 44 5.65 -0.12 -18.83
C ARG A 44 4.57 -0.07 -19.93
N ASN A 45 3.37 -0.58 -19.64
CA ASN A 45 2.19 -0.45 -20.50
C ASN A 45 1.41 0.87 -20.26
N GLY A 46 1.98 1.82 -19.51
CA GLY A 46 1.37 3.13 -19.24
C GLY A 46 0.13 3.04 -18.33
N ARG A 47 0.00 1.98 -17.53
CA ARG A 47 -1.10 1.81 -16.58
C ARG A 47 -0.64 2.15 -15.17
N ASP A 48 -1.45 2.93 -14.45
CA ASP A 48 -1.26 3.14 -13.03
C ASP A 48 -1.60 1.88 -12.25
N VAL A 49 -0.81 1.59 -11.22
CA VAL A 49 -1.01 0.47 -10.30
C VAL A 49 -1.35 1.04 -8.93
N VAL A 50 -2.53 0.69 -8.41
CA VAL A 50 -2.93 1.04 -7.04
C VAL A 50 -2.65 -0.17 -6.16
N MET A 51 -1.87 0.04 -5.10
CA MET A 51 -1.50 -0.99 -4.13
C MET A 51 -2.04 -0.59 -2.75
N ASP A 52 -2.76 -1.51 -2.11
CA ASP A 52 -3.22 -1.37 -0.73
C ASP A 52 -2.25 -2.14 0.17
N LEU A 53 -1.42 -1.40 0.91
CA LEU A 53 -0.29 -1.94 1.68
C LEU A 53 -0.33 -1.42 3.11
N ASP A 54 0.14 -2.24 4.05
CA ASP A 54 0.47 -1.77 5.40
C ASP A 54 1.78 -0.98 5.41
N VAL A 55 2.16 -0.46 6.59
CA VAL A 55 3.38 0.32 6.78
C VAL A 55 4.66 -0.47 6.48
N GLN A 56 4.64 -1.79 6.68
CA GLN A 56 5.77 -2.67 6.40
C GLN A 56 5.95 -2.84 4.89
N GLY A 57 4.87 -3.09 4.14
CA GLY A 57 4.88 -3.18 2.69
C GLY A 57 5.31 -1.87 2.04
N ALA A 58 4.75 -0.75 2.49
CA ALA A 58 5.13 0.58 2.01
C ALA A 58 6.63 0.88 2.25
N ALA A 59 7.17 0.51 3.41
CA ALA A 59 8.58 0.65 3.70
C ALA A 59 9.47 -0.20 2.78
N GLN A 60 9.05 -1.43 2.44
CA GLN A 60 9.75 -2.27 1.46
C GLN A 60 9.78 -1.64 0.07
N LEU A 61 8.66 -1.07 -0.39
CA LEU A 61 8.61 -0.35 -1.67
C LEU A 61 9.52 0.89 -1.67
N ARG A 62 9.51 1.70 -0.61
CA ARG A 62 10.42 2.85 -0.48
C ARG A 62 11.90 2.45 -0.48
N ALA A 63 12.21 1.29 0.11
CA ALA A 63 13.56 0.74 0.15
C ALA A 63 13.97 0.02 -1.15
N SER A 64 13.07 -0.09 -2.14
CA SER A 64 13.37 -0.75 -3.41
C SER A 64 14.57 -0.12 -4.10
N GLY A 65 15.54 -0.95 -4.48
CA GLY A 65 16.68 -0.55 -5.30
C GLY A 65 16.36 -0.40 -6.79
N ASP A 66 15.11 -0.65 -7.19
CA ASP A 66 14.66 -0.56 -8.57
C ASP A 66 14.31 0.89 -8.93
N GLU A 67 15.01 1.45 -9.92
CA GLU A 67 14.86 2.86 -10.32
C GLU A 67 13.49 3.14 -10.96
N GLU A 68 12.94 2.20 -11.74
CA GLU A 68 11.62 2.36 -12.36
C GLU A 68 10.55 2.46 -11.27
N ILE A 69 10.61 1.57 -10.27
CA ILE A 69 9.70 1.60 -9.13
C ILE A 69 9.83 2.91 -8.36
N ARG A 70 11.06 3.32 -8.02
CA ARG A 70 11.31 4.56 -7.27
C ARG A 70 10.79 5.81 -7.99
N CYS A 71 10.96 5.88 -9.31
CA CYS A 71 10.51 7.02 -10.10
C CYS A 71 8.99 7.04 -10.30
N SER A 72 8.34 5.88 -10.26
CA SER A 72 6.89 5.75 -10.41
C SER A 72 6.13 5.83 -9.08
N LEU A 73 6.76 5.51 -7.94
CA LEU A 73 6.13 5.45 -6.63
C LEU A 73 5.49 6.79 -6.22
N VAL A 74 4.25 6.70 -5.73
CA VAL A 74 3.54 7.76 -5.01
C VAL A 74 2.98 7.10 -3.77
N ASP A 75 3.41 7.52 -2.59
CA ASP A 75 2.90 6.99 -1.34
C ASP A 75 1.92 7.97 -0.68
N VAL A 76 0.76 7.44 -0.33
CA VAL A 76 -0.34 8.19 0.28
C VAL A 76 -0.76 7.46 1.54
N PHE A 77 -0.57 8.09 2.69
CA PHE A 77 -1.07 7.56 3.95
C PHE A 77 -2.53 7.98 4.16
N ILE A 78 -3.41 7.03 4.49
CA ILE A 78 -4.81 7.32 4.82
C ILE A 78 -4.94 7.42 6.33
N LEU A 79 -4.98 8.64 6.85
CA LEU A 79 -5.01 8.92 8.28
C LEU A 79 -6.46 9.04 8.77
N PRO A 80 -6.95 8.19 9.69
CA PRO A 80 -8.24 8.42 10.33
C PRO A 80 -8.25 9.75 11.10
N GLY A 81 -9.38 10.47 11.06
CA GLY A 81 -9.54 11.74 11.78
C GLY A 81 -9.37 11.60 13.29
N SER A 82 -9.79 10.47 13.87
CA SER A 82 -9.55 10.09 15.26
C SER A 82 -9.59 8.56 15.44
N LEU A 83 -9.07 8.07 16.57
CA LEU A 83 -9.15 6.65 16.92
C LEU A 83 -10.60 6.23 17.19
N GLU A 84 -11.41 7.12 17.76
CA GLU A 84 -12.82 6.88 18.04
C GLU A 84 -13.62 6.66 16.74
N GLU A 85 -13.38 7.50 15.73
CA GLU A 85 -13.98 7.31 14.41
C GLU A 85 -13.54 6.02 13.74
N LEU A 86 -12.27 5.65 13.89
CA LEU A 86 -11.75 4.40 13.36
C LEU A 86 -12.43 3.21 14.04
N GLU A 87 -12.61 3.25 15.36
CA GLU A 87 -13.31 2.21 16.12
C GLU A 87 -14.75 2.04 15.63
N VAL A 88 -15.49 3.13 15.48
CA VAL A 88 -16.86 3.11 14.92
C VAL A 88 -16.87 2.46 13.54
N ARG A 89 -15.93 2.82 12.67
CA ARG A 89 -15.80 2.24 11.32
C ARG A 89 -15.46 0.75 11.36
N ILE A 90 -14.54 0.32 12.23
CA ILE A 90 -14.16 -1.10 12.40
C ILE A 90 -15.37 -1.91 12.87
N ARG A 91 -16.08 -1.43 13.91
CA ARG A 91 -17.29 -2.07 14.44
C ARG A 91 -18.43 -2.13 13.41
N GLY A 92 -18.52 -1.13 12.52
CA GLY A 92 -19.50 -1.09 11.44
C GLY A 92 -19.30 -2.12 10.31
N ARG A 93 -18.14 -2.78 10.23
CA ARG A 93 -17.83 -3.77 9.16
C ARG A 93 -18.46 -5.16 9.38
N GLY A 94 -19.17 -5.36 10.48
CA GLY A 94 -19.86 -6.62 10.81
C GLY A 94 -19.41 -7.20 12.15
N ALA A 95 -19.94 -8.38 12.48
CA ALA A 95 -19.63 -9.03 13.76
C ALA A 95 -18.18 -9.50 13.80
N MET A 96 -17.39 -8.92 14.70
CA MET A 96 -16.04 -9.34 15.05
C MET A 96 -15.96 -9.55 16.57
N ALA A 97 -15.11 -10.47 17.01
CA ALA A 97 -14.83 -10.64 18.44
C ALA A 97 -14.18 -9.37 19.00
N GLU A 98 -14.43 -9.06 20.26
CA GLU A 98 -13.90 -7.85 20.90
C GLU A 98 -12.35 -7.86 20.89
N GLU A 99 -11.75 -9.03 21.09
CA GLU A 99 -10.30 -9.20 21.04
C GLU A 99 -9.71 -8.83 19.67
N GLU A 100 -10.44 -9.11 18.58
CA GLU A 100 -10.03 -8.77 17.21
C GLU A 100 -10.13 -7.27 16.95
N ILE A 101 -11.18 -6.62 17.46
CA ILE A 101 -11.38 -5.17 17.36
C ILE A 101 -10.22 -4.45 18.06
N GLN A 102 -9.95 -4.85 19.31
CA GLN A 102 -8.88 -4.26 20.12
C GLN A 102 -7.50 -4.50 19.50
N ARG A 103 -7.28 -5.67 18.87
CA ARG A 103 -6.04 -5.93 18.12
C ARG A 103 -5.88 -4.98 16.94
N ARG A 104 -6.93 -4.77 16.14
CA ARG A 104 -6.89 -3.86 14.98
C ARG A 104 -6.68 -2.41 15.39
N LEU A 105 -7.32 -1.96 16.48
CA LEU A 105 -7.14 -0.61 17.01
C LEU A 105 -5.69 -0.36 17.46
N ARG A 106 -5.11 -1.29 18.22
CA ARG A 106 -3.69 -1.18 18.63
C ARG A 106 -2.74 -1.17 17.44
N ASN A 107 -2.99 -1.99 16.44
CA ASN A 107 -2.19 -1.98 15.21
C ASN A 107 -2.29 -0.63 14.50
N ALA A 108 -3.51 -0.12 14.33
CA ALA A 108 -3.74 1.17 13.69
C ALA A 108 -3.08 2.33 14.44
N GLU A 109 -3.15 2.34 15.78
CA GLU A 109 -2.46 3.35 16.60
C GLU A 109 -0.94 3.36 16.35
N GLY A 110 -0.32 2.17 16.26
CA GLY A 110 1.09 2.04 15.90
C GLY A 110 1.39 2.48 14.46
N GLU A 111 0.54 2.09 13.50
CA GLU A 111 0.68 2.46 12.09
C GLU A 111 0.53 3.98 11.87
N MET A 112 -0.35 4.63 12.64
CA MET A 112 -0.56 6.08 12.57
C MET A 112 0.72 6.88 12.88
N ALA A 113 1.68 6.35 13.63
CA ALA A 113 2.95 7.03 13.87
C ALA A 113 3.80 7.21 12.60
N HIS A 114 3.52 6.45 11.53
CA HIS A 114 4.28 6.43 10.29
C HIS A 114 3.80 7.40 9.22
N TRP A 115 2.68 8.12 9.41
CA TRP A 115 2.21 9.08 8.40
C TRP A 115 3.29 10.10 7.93
N PRO A 116 4.24 10.56 8.77
CA PRO A 116 5.28 11.48 8.33
C PRO A 116 6.29 10.88 7.32
N ASP A 117 6.34 9.55 7.20
CA ASP A 117 7.23 8.85 6.27
C ASP A 117 6.71 8.85 4.83
N TYR A 118 5.49 9.36 4.60
CA TYR A 118 4.80 9.35 3.30
C TYR A 118 4.84 10.72 2.64
N VAL A 119 4.85 10.76 1.30
CA VAL A 119 4.82 12.01 0.54
C VAL A 119 3.50 12.75 0.72
N TYR A 120 2.39 12.02 0.78
CA TYR A 120 1.05 12.58 1.01
C TYR A 120 0.37 11.93 2.21
N THR A 121 -0.41 12.73 2.95
CA THR A 121 -1.33 12.22 3.97
C THR A 121 -2.73 12.73 3.65
N LEU A 122 -3.69 11.81 3.52
CA LEU A 122 -5.09 12.09 3.33
C LEU A 122 -5.82 11.80 4.65
N VAL A 123 -6.26 12.84 5.34
CA VAL A 123 -7.10 12.71 6.54
C VAL A 123 -8.50 12.33 6.09
N THR A 124 -8.90 11.09 6.36
CA THR A 124 -10.16 10.51 5.87
C THR A 124 -11.34 10.93 6.73
N GLY A 125 -12.37 11.46 6.06
CA GLY A 125 -13.64 11.85 6.66
C GLY A 125 -14.82 11.29 5.87
N ASP A 126 -15.20 12.00 4.80
CA ASP A 126 -16.26 11.58 3.88
C ASP A 126 -15.68 10.88 2.64
N ARG A 127 -16.34 9.80 2.20
CA ARG A 127 -15.85 8.97 1.10
C ARG A 127 -15.80 9.71 -0.24
N GLU A 128 -16.79 10.56 -0.55
CA GLU A 128 -16.82 11.28 -1.81
C GLU A 128 -15.74 12.38 -1.83
N GLU A 129 -15.59 13.09 -0.71
CA GLU A 129 -14.56 14.11 -0.56
C GLU A 129 -13.14 13.50 -0.61
N ASP A 130 -12.92 12.40 0.10
CA ASP A 130 -11.66 11.65 0.10
C ASP A 130 -11.30 11.18 -1.31
N PHE A 131 -12.28 10.73 -2.10
CA PHE A 131 -12.06 10.34 -3.49
C PHE A 131 -11.65 11.51 -4.38
N VAL A 132 -12.27 12.68 -4.20
CA VAL A 132 -11.89 13.90 -4.93
C VAL A 132 -10.46 14.32 -4.58
N ARG A 133 -10.10 14.29 -3.29
CA ARG A 133 -8.75 14.61 -2.81
C ARG A 133 -7.71 13.62 -3.34
N PHE A 134 -8.02 12.32 -3.34
CA PHE A 134 -7.15 11.29 -3.89
C PHE A 134 -6.91 11.48 -5.40
N LYS A 135 -7.95 11.79 -6.18
CA LYS A 135 -7.77 12.13 -7.61
C LYS A 135 -6.89 13.36 -7.81
N ALA A 136 -7.02 14.38 -6.95
CA ALA A 136 -6.21 15.58 -7.06
C ALA A 136 -4.71 15.25 -6.89
N ILE A 137 -4.37 14.35 -5.95
CA ILE A 137 -2.99 13.84 -5.79
C ILE A 137 -2.53 13.13 -7.07
N LEU A 138 -3.36 12.23 -7.62
CA LEU A 138 -3.03 11.48 -8.84
C LEU A 138 -2.75 12.41 -10.04
N GLU A 139 -3.64 13.38 -10.28
CA GLU A 139 -3.48 14.34 -11.37
C GLU A 139 -2.26 15.24 -11.16
N ALA A 140 -2.00 15.68 -9.93
CA ALA A 140 -0.79 16.45 -9.60
C ALA A 140 0.49 15.65 -9.89
N GLU A 141 0.52 14.37 -9.52
CA GLU A 141 1.66 13.50 -9.78
C GLU A 141 1.89 13.27 -11.29
N ARG A 142 0.82 13.07 -12.07
CA ARG A 142 0.89 12.97 -13.54
C ARG A 142 1.44 14.23 -14.20
N MET A 143 1.21 15.40 -13.61
CA MET A 143 1.72 16.69 -14.10
C MET A 143 3.15 17.00 -13.65
N ARG A 144 3.81 16.16 -12.84
CA ARG A 144 5.19 16.42 -12.42
C ARG A 144 6.13 16.36 -13.62
N SER A 145 6.90 17.43 -13.82
CA SER A 145 7.88 17.53 -14.90
C SER A 145 8.89 16.38 -14.92
N SER A 146 9.26 15.82 -13.76
CA SER A 146 10.15 14.65 -13.69
C SER A 146 9.56 13.41 -14.36
N ARG A 147 8.23 13.26 -14.39
CA ARG A 147 7.52 12.15 -15.05
C ARG A 147 7.29 12.40 -16.54
N LEU A 148 7.30 13.66 -16.98
CA LEU A 148 7.06 14.04 -18.38
C LEU A 148 8.33 14.03 -19.25
N ARG A 149 9.52 14.02 -18.65
CA ARG A 149 10.81 14.11 -19.38
C ARG A 149 11.11 12.90 -20.29
N GLY A 150 10.38 11.79 -20.16
CA GLY A 150 10.52 10.60 -21.01
C GLY A 150 9.39 10.37 -22.03
N SER A 151 8.38 11.24 -22.08
CA SER A 151 7.20 11.08 -22.95
C SER A 151 7.14 12.08 -24.11
N ARG A 152 8.26 12.74 -24.43
CA ARG A 152 8.41 13.65 -25.57
C ARG A 152 9.64 13.32 -26.39
#